data_AF-A0A940MUT1-F1
#
_entry.id   AF-A0A940MUT1-F1
#
_cell.length_a   1.000
_cell.length_b   1.000
_cell.length_c   1.000
_cell.angle_alpha   90.00
_cell.angle_beta   90.00
_cell.angle_gamma   90.00
#
_symmetry.space_group_name_H-M   'P 1'
#
loop_
_entity.id
_entity.type
_entity.pdbx_description
1 polymer ?
#
loop_
_entity_poly.entity_id
_entity_poly.type
_entity_poly.pdbx_seq_one_letter_code
_entity_poly.pdbx_strand_id
1 'polypeptide(L)' 'MLNLRPSPPQPVTADRGRDELVALWNAAAPEVRTLMLAQVRAWAEVKGRMPRINHRDVPADAAARNG' A
#
# COMPACT_ATOMS: atom_id res chain seq x y z
N MET A 1 -8.95 40.89 -19.15
CA MET A 1 -9.32 39.73 -18.29
C MET A 1 -8.42 38.56 -18.66
N LEU A 2 -7.62 38.05 -17.71
CA LEU A 2 -6.73 36.90 -17.93
C LEU A 2 -7.50 35.62 -17.56
N ASN A 3 -7.91 34.84 -18.57
CA ASN A 3 -8.54 33.54 -18.35
C ASN A 3 -7.45 32.53 -17.96
N LEU A 4 -7.22 32.36 -16.66
CA LEU A 4 -6.38 31.29 -16.13
C LEU A 4 -7.15 29.97 -16.26
N ARG A 5 -6.99 29.28 -17.39
CA ARG A 5 -7.39 27.87 -17.47
C ARG A 5 -6.55 27.08 -16.46
N PRO A 6 -7.15 26.22 -15.62
CA PRO A 6 -6.37 25.34 -14.76
C PRO A 6 -5.45 24.50 -15.64
N SER A 7 -4.16 24.47 -15.31
CA SER A 7 -3.24 23.55 -15.96
C SER A 7 -3.76 22.13 -15.80
N PRO A 8 -3.70 21.29 -16.86
CA PRO A 8 -4.12 19.91 -16.74
C PRO A 8 -3.31 19.22 -15.64
N PRO A 9 -3.93 18.32 -14.85
CA PRO A 9 -3.22 17.57 -13.83
C PRO A 9 -2.04 16.85 -14.49
N GLN A 10 -0.85 17.01 -13.90
CA GLN A 10 0.33 16.33 -14.41
C GLN A 10 0.12 14.81 -14.32
N PRO A 11 0.57 14.04 -15.33
CA PRO A 11 0.47 12.59 -15.27
C PRO A 11 1.25 12.07 -14.06
N VAL A 12 0.59 11.27 -13.22
CA VAL A 12 1.25 10.58 -12.11
C VAL A 12 2.17 9.53 -12.72
N THR A 13 3.48 9.75 -12.63
CA THR A 13 4.47 8.75 -13.00
C THR A 13 4.45 7.62 -11.96
N ALA A 14 4.88 6.41 -12.35
CA ALA A 14 4.91 5.27 -11.44
C ALA A 14 5.73 5.56 -10.16
N ASP A 15 6.86 6.26 -10.31
CA ASP A 15 7.72 6.64 -9.18
C ASP A 15 7.05 7.66 -8.27
N ARG A 16 6.44 8.72 -8.85
CA ARG A 16 5.71 9.71 -8.06
C ARG A 16 4.52 9.09 -7.33
N GLY A 17 3.78 8.22 -8.01
CA GLY A 17 2.67 7.49 -7.40
C GLY A 17 3.14 6.59 -6.25
N ARG A 18 4.31 5.96 -6.38
CA ARG A 18 4.91 5.17 -5.30
C ARG A 18 5.25 6.03 -4.09
N ASP A 19 5.87 7.18 -4.31
CA ASP A 19 6.24 8.10 -3.21
C ASP A 19 5.01 8.62 -2.47
N GLU A 20 3.95 8.98 -3.20
CA GLU A 20 2.67 9.40 -2.64
C GLU A 20 2.02 8.29 -1.80
N LEU A 21 2.02 7.04 -2.30
CA LEU A 21 1.51 5.89 -1.55
C LEU A 21 2.32 5.60 -0.28
N VAL A 22 3.65 5.71 -0.34
CA VAL A 22 4.52 5.56 0.84
C VAL A 22 4.23 6.65 1.87
N ALA A 23 4.04 7.90 1.43
CA ALA A 23 3.69 9.00 2.32
C ALA A 23 2.34 8.77 3.02
N LEU A 24 1.31 8.34 2.27
CA LEU A 24 0.00 8.01 2.82
C LEU A 24 0.07 6.85 3.83
N TRP A 25 0.82 5.80 3.50
CA TRP A 25 1.04 4.68 4.40
C TRP A 25 1.70 5.12 5.71
N ASN A 26 2.76 5.93 5.62
CA ASN A 26 3.50 6.42 6.78
C ASN A 26 2.67 7.38 7.65
N ALA A 27 1.80 8.19 7.05
CA ALA A 27 0.92 9.09 7.78
C ALA A 27 -0.30 8.39 8.42
N ALA A 28 -0.68 7.22 7.94
CA ALA A 28 -1.84 6.49 8.44
C ALA A 28 -1.62 5.95 9.87
N ALA A 29 -2.66 6.04 10.70
CA ALA A 29 -2.70 5.42 12.02
C ALA A 29 -2.64 3.88 11.93
N PRO A 30 -2.15 3.16 12.96
CA PRO A 30 -2.01 1.70 12.94
C PRO A 30 -3.31 0.95 12.58
N GLU A 31 -4.45 1.42 13.06
CA GLU A 31 -5.77 0.83 12.81
C GLU A 31 -6.15 0.97 11.33
N VAL A 32 -5.88 2.14 10.76
CA VAL A 32 -6.13 2.43 9.33
C VAL A 32 -5.24 1.55 8.45
N ARG A 33 -3.96 1.38 8.80
CA ARG A 33 -3.06 0.46 8.09
C ARG A 33 -3.57 -0.97 8.13
N THR A 34 -4.10 -1.41 9.27
CA THR A 34 -4.67 -2.75 9.44
C THR A 34 -5.86 -2.96 8.51
N LEU A 35 -6.78 -1.98 8.44
CA LEU A 35 -7.91 -2.03 7.52
C LEU A 35 -7.48 -2.04 6.05
N MET A 36 -6.50 -1.21 5.67
CA MET A 36 -5.96 -1.19 4.31
C MET A 36 -5.37 -2.55 3.92
N LEU A 37 -4.58 -3.18 4.80
CA LEU A 37 -4.03 -4.52 4.56
C LEU A 37 -5.11 -5.58 4.41
N ALA A 38 -6.18 -5.52 5.23
CA ALA A 38 -7.32 -6.43 5.11
C ALA A 38 -8.03 -6.29 3.75
N GLN A 39 -8.22 -5.06 3.28
CA GLN A 39 -8.81 -4.81 1.95
C GLN A 39 -7.93 -5.31 0.81
N VAL A 40 -6.63 -5.07 0.87
CA VAL A 40 -5.66 -5.57 -0.12
C VAL A 40 -5.67 -7.10 -0.13
N ARG A 41 -5.72 -7.74 1.04
CA ARG A 41 -5.82 -9.19 1.18
C ARG A 41 -7.09 -9.75 0.53
N ALA A 42 -8.25 -9.19 0.87
CA ALA A 42 -9.54 -9.62 0.31
C ALA A 42 -9.56 -9.46 -1.22
N TRP A 43 -9.02 -8.36 -1.74
CA TRP A 43 -8.87 -8.16 -3.18
C TRP A 43 -7.95 -9.21 -3.81
N ALA A 44 -6.81 -9.52 -3.18
CA ALA A 44 -5.86 -10.51 -3.68
C ALA A 44 -6.46 -11.92 -3.70
N GLU A 45 -7.28 -12.28 -2.72
CA GLU A 45 -8.05 -13.53 -2.69
C GLU A 45 -9.00 -13.62 -3.88
N VAL A 46 -9.82 -12.59 -4.09
CA VAL A 46 -10.77 -12.52 -5.21
C VAL A 46 -10.06 -12.59 -6.56
N LYS A 47 -8.86 -12.03 -6.68
CA LYS A 47 -8.07 -12.04 -7.92
C LYS A 47 -7.16 -13.25 -8.07
N GLY A 48 -7.12 -14.17 -7.11
CA GLY A 48 -6.19 -15.30 -7.12
C GLY A 48 -4.71 -14.88 -7.11
N ARG A 49 -4.41 -13.68 -6.59
CA ARG A 49 -3.07 -13.07 -6.53
C ARG A 49 -2.53 -13.03 -5.10
N MET A 50 -2.98 -13.95 -4.25
CA MET A 50 -2.50 -14.08 -2.88
C MET A 50 -0.97 -14.19 -2.87
N PRO A 51 -0.25 -13.30 -2.16
CA PRO A 51 1.18 -13.43 -2.03
C PRO A 51 1.49 -14.77 -1.35
N ARG A 52 2.33 -15.58 -2.00
CA ARG A 52 2.89 -16.77 -1.36
C ARG A 52 3.85 -16.28 -0.29
N ILE A 53 3.49 -16.43 0.98
CA ILE A 53 4.43 -16.21 2.08
C ILE A 53 5.46 -17.34 1.99
N ASN A 54 6.67 -17.04 1.52
CA ASN A 54 7.76 -17.99 1.69
C ASN A 54 8.19 -17.93 3.16
N HIS A 55 8.33 -19.09 3.78
CA HIS A 55 8.80 -19.20 5.17
C HIS A 55 10.18 -18.53 5.39
N ARG A 56 10.95 -18.32 4.32
CA ARG A 56 12.24 -17.61 4.34
C ARG A 56 12.10 -16.08 4.51
N ASP A 57 10.93 -15.52 4.20
CA ASP A 57 10.65 -14.08 4.27
C ASP A 57 10.04 -13.69 5.62
N VAL A 58 9.74 -14.66 6.49
CA VAL A 58 9.24 -14.42 7.85
C VAL A 58 10.43 -14.14 8.76
N PRO A 59 10.49 -12.97 9.42
CA PRO A 59 11.54 -12.64 10.37
C PRO A 59 11.62 -13.69 11.50
N ALA A 60 12.83 -14.12 11.85
CA ALA A 60 13.06 -15.21 12.82
C ALA A 60 12.45 -14.94 14.21
N ASP A 61 12.26 -13.67 14.56
CA ASP A 61 11.64 -13.18 15.79
C ASP A 61 10.10 -13.28 15.79
N ALA A 62 9.45 -13.37 14.63
CA ALA A 62 8.01 -13.59 14.51
C ALA A 62 7.61 -15.05 14.77
N ALA A 63 8.50 -16.01 14.50
CA ALA A 63 8.26 -17.44 14.71
C ALA A 63 8.27 -17.84 16.20
N ALA A 64 8.90 -17.06 17.07
CA ALA A 64 9.10 -17.39 18.49
C ALA A 64 7.87 -17.12 19.39
N ARG A 65 6.78 -16.54 18.87
CA ARG A 65 5.61 -16.13 19.67
C ARG A 65 4.47 -17.15 19.73
N ASN A 66 4.62 -18.33 19.13
CA ASN A 66 3.64 -19.42 19.19
C ASN A 66 4.25 -20.71 19.81
N GLY A 67 4.89 -20.55 20.97
CA GLY A 67 5.36 -21.67 21.81
C GLY A 67 4.58 -21.71 23.12
#